data_AF-A0A5F1YG26-F1
#
_entry.id   AF-A0A5F1YG26-F1
#
_cell.length_a   1.000
_cell.length_b   1.000
_cell.length_c   1.000
_cell.angle_alpha   90.00
_cell.angle_beta   90.00
_cell.angle_gamma   90.00
#
_symmetry.space_group_name_H-M   'P 1'
#
loop_
_entity.id
_entity.type
_entity.pdbx_description
1 polymer ?
#
loop_
_entity_poly.entity_id
_entity_poly.type
_entity_poly.pdbx_seq_one_letter_code
_entity_poly.pdbx_strand_id
1 'polypeptide(L)'
;MSQSVSLETFLNEFLASPQKGRNGDEDQNLKNLFLEFSSLLFSEGEEDPNEAVSIKDIGSFELDEFVNFYLSDMFPEDAGIVSKGTDFVKRMYKFLKKSQHSNKEQLADWEEFIQEL
;
A
#
# COMPACT_ATOMS: atom_id res chain seq x y z
N MET A 1 -11.92 -7.67 20.02
CA MET A 1 -12.02 -6.44 19.24
C MET A 1 -10.61 -6.08 18.80
N SER A 2 -10.15 -6.54 17.64
CA SER A 2 -8.82 -6.18 17.13
C SER A 2 -8.96 -4.80 16.50
N GLN A 3 -8.44 -3.77 17.18
CA GLN A 3 -8.37 -2.41 16.64
C GLN A 3 -7.69 -2.46 15.27
N SER A 4 -8.33 -1.87 14.27
CA SER A 4 -7.75 -1.75 12.95
C SER A 4 -6.58 -0.77 13.02
N VAL A 5 -5.43 -1.16 12.47
CA VAL A 5 -4.24 -0.31 12.45
C VAL A 5 -4.38 0.72 11.33
N SER A 6 -3.90 1.95 11.54
CA SER A 6 -3.85 2.93 10.46
C SER A 6 -2.88 2.47 9.38
N LEU A 7 -3.15 2.84 8.13
CA LEU A 7 -2.29 2.55 7.00
C LEU A 7 -0.87 3.06 7.24
N GLU A 8 -0.73 4.29 7.75
CA GLU A 8 0.57 4.86 8.07
C GLU A 8 1.34 4.02 9.10
N THR A 9 0.67 3.59 10.18
CA THR A 9 1.30 2.77 11.21
C THR A 9 1.76 1.43 10.63
N PHE A 10 0.91 0.79 9.83
CA PHE A 10 1.25 -0.45 9.13
C PHE A 10 2.47 -0.28 8.21
N LEU A 11 2.51 0.79 7.42
CA LEU A 11 3.61 1.07 6.51
C LEU A 11 4.91 1.35 7.28
N ASN A 12 4.84 2.05 8.41
CA ASN A 12 6.00 2.26 9.29
C ASN A 12 6.54 0.93 9.84
N GLU A 13 5.68 0.03 10.29
CA GLU A 13 6.07 -1.32 10.73
C GLU A 13 6.69 -2.13 9.58
N PHE A 14 6.09 -2.06 8.40
CA PHE A 14 6.60 -2.70 7.19
C PHE A 14 8.01 -2.18 6.80
N LEU A 15 8.22 -0.86 6.84
CA LEU A 15 9.51 -0.23 6.55
C LEU A 15 10.57 -0.57 7.61
N ALA A 16 10.18 -0.66 8.88
CA ALA A 16 11.06 -1.06 9.98
C ALA A 16 11.47 -2.54 9.94
N SER A 17 10.71 -3.40 9.23
CA SER A 17 11.03 -4.81 9.09
C SER A 17 12.28 -5.03 8.22
N PRO A 18 13.27 -5.82 8.67
CA PRO A 18 14.48 -6.07 7.90
C PRO A 18 14.18 -6.89 6.64
N GLN A 19 14.48 -6.32 5.47
CA GLN A 19 14.35 -6.98 4.17
C GLN A 19 15.66 -6.88 3.37
N LYS A 20 16.05 -7.97 2.72
CA LYS A 20 17.30 -8.05 1.96
C LYS A 20 17.13 -7.40 0.59
N GLY A 21 18.03 -6.48 0.21
CA GLY A 21 17.99 -5.79 -1.10
C GLY A 21 17.11 -4.54 -1.15
N ARG A 22 16.78 -3.98 0.01
CA ARG A 22 15.91 -2.80 0.15
C ARG A 22 16.66 -1.50 -0.18
N ASN A 23 16.02 -0.61 -0.94
CA ASN A 23 16.44 0.79 -1.08
C ASN A 23 15.58 1.64 -0.15
N GLY A 24 16.16 2.11 0.96
CA GLY A 24 15.41 2.81 2.01
C GLY A 24 14.78 4.12 1.53
N ASP A 25 15.47 4.87 0.68
CA ASP A 25 14.97 6.15 0.16
C ASP A 25 13.82 5.94 -0.83
N GLU A 26 13.94 4.93 -1.70
CA GLU A 26 12.89 4.55 -2.65
C GLU A 26 11.62 4.06 -1.92
N ASP A 27 11.80 3.20 -0.92
CA ASP A 27 10.68 2.69 -0.13
C ASP A 27 9.99 3.77 0.70
N GLN A 28 10.76 4.74 1.21
CA GLN A 28 10.18 5.89 1.90
C GLN A 28 9.39 6.77 0.94
N ASN A 29 9.88 6.96 -0.29
CA ASN A 29 9.16 7.69 -1.33
C ASN A 29 7.85 6.96 -1.71
N LEU A 30 7.91 5.65 -1.96
CA LEU A 30 6.74 4.84 -2.29
C LEU A 30 5.72 4.80 -1.15
N LYS A 31 6.18 4.75 0.11
CA LYS A 31 5.29 4.91 1.28
C LYS A 31 4.55 6.25 1.20
N ASN A 32 5.26 7.35 1.00
CA ASN A 32 4.66 8.68 1.01
C ASN A 32 3.65 8.83 -0.14
N LEU A 33 4.00 8.35 -1.34
CA LEU A 33 3.10 8.33 -2.49
C LEU A 33 1.85 7.49 -2.24
N PHE A 34 2.00 6.34 -1.59
CA PHE A 34 0.86 5.49 -1.28
C PHE A 34 -0.07 6.15 -0.25
N LEU A 35 0.49 6.81 0.77
CA LEU A 35 -0.31 7.58 1.73
C LEU A 35 -1.02 8.77 1.09
N GLU A 36 -0.35 9.48 0.19
CA GLU A 36 -0.97 10.58 -0.55
C GLU A 36 -2.12 10.07 -1.42
N PHE A 37 -1.89 9.02 -2.21
CA PHE A 37 -2.93 8.35 -2.99
C PHE A 37 -4.12 7.92 -2.13
N SER A 38 -3.87 7.21 -1.03
CA SER A 38 -4.94 6.79 -0.12
C SER A 38 -5.66 7.99 0.49
N SER A 39 -4.94 9.03 0.90
CA SER A 39 -5.59 10.25 1.38
C SER A 39 -6.51 10.84 0.31
N LEU A 40 -6.05 10.98 -0.94
CA LEU A 40 -6.87 11.53 -2.03
C LEU A 40 -8.12 10.67 -2.27
N LEU A 41 -7.96 9.36 -2.35
CA LEU A 41 -9.05 8.42 -2.64
C LEU A 41 -10.14 8.44 -1.57
N PHE A 42 -9.76 8.51 -0.29
CA PHE A 42 -10.71 8.46 0.82
C PHE A 42 -11.16 9.86 1.30
N SER A 43 -10.45 10.94 0.95
CA SER A 43 -10.83 12.32 1.33
C SER A 43 -11.97 12.91 0.49
N GLU A 44 -12.26 12.38 -0.70
CA GLU A 44 -13.33 12.92 -1.56
C GLU A 44 -14.76 12.63 -1.02
N GLY A 45 -14.90 11.84 0.06
CA GLY A 45 -16.20 11.40 0.58
C GLY A 45 -16.52 11.70 2.06
N GLU A 46 -15.55 12.13 2.88
CA GLU A 46 -15.72 12.18 4.34
C GLU A 46 -15.77 13.61 4.93
N GLU A 47 -16.68 13.81 5.90
CA GLU A 47 -16.85 15.08 6.64
C GLU A 47 -15.74 15.34 7.68
N ASP A 48 -14.89 14.35 7.98
CA ASP A 48 -13.81 14.48 8.97
C ASP A 48 -12.43 14.20 8.33
N PRO A 49 -11.62 15.23 8.02
CA PRO A 49 -10.30 15.08 7.38
C PRO A 49 -9.25 14.41 8.28
N ASN A 50 -9.64 13.94 9.47
CA ASN A 50 -8.78 13.26 10.43
C ASN A 50 -9.04 11.75 10.52
N GLU A 51 -10.00 11.20 9.78
CA GLU A 51 -10.20 9.75 9.73
C GLU A 51 -9.02 9.10 8.99
N ALA A 52 -8.14 8.50 9.78
CA ALA A 52 -6.94 7.88 9.25
C ALA A 52 -7.32 6.59 8.54
N VAL A 53 -7.11 6.55 7.22
CA VAL A 53 -7.30 5.35 6.37
C VAL A 53 -6.71 4.13 7.07
N SER A 54 -7.50 3.07 7.23
CA SER A 54 -7.02 1.83 7.81
C SER A 54 -6.41 0.94 6.73
N ILE A 55 -5.45 0.10 7.13
CA ILE A 55 -4.97 -0.96 6.23
C ILE A 55 -6.11 -1.86 5.74
N LYS A 56 -7.19 -2.02 6.52
CA LYS A 56 -8.34 -2.86 6.13
C LYS A 56 -9.18 -2.28 4.99
N ASP A 57 -9.09 -0.98 4.77
CA ASP A 57 -9.80 -0.28 3.70
C ASP A 57 -9.08 -0.43 2.36
N ILE A 58 -7.85 -0.95 2.38
CA ILE A 58 -7.05 -1.22 1.19
C ILE A 58 -7.31 -2.64 0.69
N GLY A 59 -8.01 -2.73 -0.44
CA GLY A 59 -8.21 -3.94 -1.23
C GLY A 59 -7.37 -3.96 -2.51
N SER A 60 -7.65 -4.96 -3.34
CA SER A 60 -7.03 -5.17 -4.66
C SER A 60 -7.23 -3.97 -5.58
N PHE A 61 -8.41 -3.34 -5.55
CA PHE A 61 -8.71 -2.16 -6.34
C PHE A 61 -7.78 -0.99 -6.01
N GLU A 62 -7.61 -0.65 -4.73
CA GLU A 62 -6.71 0.42 -4.32
C GLU A 62 -5.24 0.15 -4.70
N LEU A 63 -4.82 -1.12 -4.64
CA LEU A 63 -3.48 -1.52 -5.05
C LEU A 63 -3.28 -1.43 -6.57
N ASP A 64 -4.28 -1.82 -7.35
CA ASP A 64 -4.28 -1.72 -8.81
C ASP A 64 -4.24 -0.26 -9.27
N GLU A 65 -5.15 0.57 -8.73
CA GLU A 65 -5.20 2.00 -8.98
C GLU A 65 -3.87 2.68 -8.62
N PHE A 66 -3.28 2.33 -7.48
CA PHE A 66 -1.98 2.88 -7.11
C PHE A 66 -0.88 2.51 -8.12
N VAL A 67 -0.70 1.22 -8.41
CA VAL A 67 0.44 0.73 -9.19
C VAL A 67 0.30 1.06 -10.67
N ASN A 68 -0.87 0.83 -11.25
CA ASN A 68 -1.07 0.88 -12.69
C ASN A 68 -1.50 2.27 -13.17
N PHE A 69 -2.19 3.06 -12.33
CA PHE A 69 -2.73 4.35 -12.73
C PHE A 69 -2.00 5.51 -12.03
N TYR A 70 -2.05 5.60 -10.71
CA TYR A 70 -1.50 6.73 -9.96
C TYR A 70 0.01 6.91 -10.18
N LEU A 71 0.80 5.85 -10.05
CA LEU A 71 2.26 5.94 -10.27
C LEU A 71 2.61 6.31 -11.72
N SER A 72 1.89 5.76 -12.69
CA SER A 72 2.09 6.05 -14.11
C SER A 72 1.76 7.50 -14.47
N ASP A 73 0.68 8.04 -13.90
CA ASP A 73 0.20 9.39 -14.17
C ASP A 73 1.08 10.46 -13.48
N MET A 74 1.52 10.19 -12.25
CA MET A 74 2.38 11.11 -11.50
C MET A 74 3.83 11.10 -11.97
N PHE A 75 4.32 9.98 -12.52
CA PHE A 75 5.71 9.80 -12.95
C PHE A 75 5.81 9.22 -14.36
N PRO A 76 5.23 9.89 -15.39
CA PRO A 76 5.21 9.38 -16.76
C PRO A 76 6.61 9.25 -17.39
N GLU A 77 7.61 9.94 -16.82
CA GLU A 77 9.01 9.91 -17.28
C GLU A 77 9.85 8.79 -16.63
N ASP A 78 9.40 8.20 -15.51
CA ASP A 78 10.09 7.08 -14.86
C ASP A 78 9.50 5.75 -15.35
N ALA A 79 10.09 5.22 -16.44
CA ALA A 79 9.69 3.92 -17.01
C ALA A 79 9.80 2.73 -16.02
N GLY A 80 10.48 2.90 -14.88
CA GLY A 80 10.62 1.89 -13.84
C GLY A 80 9.66 2.06 -12.66
N ILE A 81 8.89 3.15 -12.55
CA ILE A 81 8.09 3.46 -11.36
C ILE A 81 7.05 2.39 -11.06
N VAL A 82 6.34 1.91 -12.09
CA VAL A 82 5.35 0.84 -11.98
C VAL A 82 6.01 -0.43 -11.44
N SER A 83 7.15 -0.84 -12.01
CA SER A 83 7.88 -2.02 -11.55
C SER A 83 8.34 -1.91 -10.09
N LYS A 84 8.78 -0.73 -9.66
CA LYS A 84 9.15 -0.45 -8.26
C LYS A 84 7.92 -0.53 -7.35
N GLY A 85 6.80 0.06 -7.77
CA GLY A 85 5.52 0.00 -7.07
C GLY A 85 5.01 -1.44 -6.94
N THR A 86 5.04 -2.23 -8.01
CA THR A 86 4.68 -3.64 -8.01
C THR A 86 5.53 -4.43 -7.00
N ASP A 87 6.85 -4.25 -6.99
CA ASP A 87 7.71 -4.95 -6.04
C ASP A 87 7.43 -4.50 -4.59
N PHE A 88 7.21 -3.21 -4.37
CA PHE A 88 6.80 -2.67 -3.07
C PHE A 88 5.51 -3.30 -2.56
N VAL A 89 4.46 -3.38 -3.40
CA VAL A 89 3.19 -4.02 -3.05
C VAL A 89 3.35 -5.53 -2.82
N LYS A 90 4.14 -6.23 -3.64
CA LYS A 90 4.48 -7.65 -3.42
C LYS A 90 5.19 -7.88 -2.08
N ARG A 91 6.05 -6.95 -1.65
CA ARG A 91 6.73 -6.99 -0.34
C ARG A 91 5.77 -6.65 0.80
N MET A 92 4.89 -5.67 0.63
CA MET A 92 3.81 -5.36 1.59
C MET A 92 2.90 -6.56 1.80
N TYR A 93 2.45 -7.22 0.74
CA TYR A 93 1.62 -8.44 0.83
C TYR A 93 2.31 -9.54 1.65
N LYS A 94 3.58 -9.82 1.36
CA LYS A 94 4.39 -10.80 2.11
C LYS A 94 4.52 -10.43 3.60
N PHE A 95 4.56 -9.14 3.92
CA PHE A 95 4.59 -8.65 5.29
C PHE A 95 3.21 -8.78 5.95
N LEU A 96 2.14 -8.39 5.25
CA LEU A 96 0.76 -8.48 5.72
C LEU A 96 0.38 -9.92 6.08
N LYS A 97 0.75 -10.93 5.26
CA LYS A 97 0.55 -12.36 5.56
C LYS A 97 1.14 -12.82 6.90
N LYS A 98 2.17 -12.14 7.40
CA LYS A 98 2.86 -12.45 8.67
C LYS A 98 2.43 -11.55 9.82
N SER A 99 1.66 -10.51 9.52
CA SER A 99 1.21 -9.51 10.48
C SER A 99 -0.02 -10.01 11.24
N GLN A 100 -0.23 -9.48 12.44
CA GLN A 100 -1.46 -9.71 13.20
C GLN A 100 -2.62 -8.85 12.68
N HIS A 101 -2.35 -7.90 11.78
CA HIS A 101 -3.32 -6.93 11.27
C HIS A 101 -4.17 -7.45 10.10
N SER A 102 -3.75 -8.56 9.48
CA SER A 102 -4.43 -9.13 8.31
C SER A 102 -5.68 -9.92 8.69
N ASN A 103 -6.73 -9.83 7.87
CA ASN A 103 -7.84 -10.79 7.88
C ASN A 103 -7.77 -11.72 6.65
N LYS A 104 -8.54 -12.82 6.66
CA LYS A 104 -8.49 -13.81 5.58
C LYS A 104 -9.04 -13.30 4.25
N GLU A 105 -10.06 -12.44 4.30
CA GLU A 105 -10.73 -11.91 3.10
C GLU A 105 -9.81 -10.97 2.34
N GLN A 106 -9.20 -10.01 3.04
CA GLN A 106 -8.19 -9.10 2.52
C GLN A 106 -6.98 -9.85 1.96
N LEU A 107 -6.51 -10.89 2.64
CA LEU A 107 -5.37 -11.67 2.13
C LEU A 107 -5.70 -12.45 0.85
N ALA A 108 -6.94 -12.91 0.69
CA ALA A 108 -7.37 -13.61 -0.52
C ALA A 108 -7.50 -12.62 -1.68
N ASP A 109 -8.16 -11.50 -1.44
CA ASP A 109 -8.32 -10.41 -2.40
C ASP A 109 -6.97 -9.86 -2.90
N TRP A 110 -6.02 -9.63 -1.99
CA TRP A 110 -4.65 -9.26 -2.36
C TRP A 110 -3.93 -10.41 -3.09
N GLU A 111 -4.16 -11.67 -2.74
CA GLU A 111 -3.51 -12.81 -3.40
C GLU A 111 -3.93 -12.93 -4.86
N GLU A 112 -5.21 -12.69 -5.18
CA GLU A 112 -5.73 -12.65 -6.55
C GLU A 112 -5.03 -11.54 -7.35
N PHE A 113 -5.02 -10.31 -6.83
CA PHE A 113 -4.33 -9.20 -7.49
C PHE A 113 -2.82 -9.46 -7.71
N ILE A 114 -2.12 -9.96 -6.69
CA ILE A 114 -0.68 -10.25 -6.81
C ILE A 114 -0.38 -11.34 -7.86
N GLN A 115 -1.33 -12.25 -8.12
CA GLN A 115 -1.19 -13.26 -9.18
C GLN A 115 -1.42 -12.69 -10.58
N GLU A 116 -2.17 -11.59 -10.69
CA GLU A 116 -2.47 -10.91 -11.95
C GLU A 116 -1.40 -9.86 -12.36
N LEU A 117 -0.56 -9.42 -11.41
CA LEU A 117 0.61 -8.52 -11.59
C LEU A 117 1.86 -9.19 -12.18
#